data_AF-A0A0C2FES0-F1
#
_entry.id   AF-A0A0C2FES0-F1
#
_cell.length_a   1.000
_cell.length_b   1.000
_cell.length_c   1.000
_cell.angle_alpha   90.00
_cell.angle_beta   90.00
_cell.angle_gamma   90.00
#
_symmetry.space_group_name_H-M   'P 1'
#
loop_
_entity.id
_entity.type
_entity.pdbx_description
1 polymer ?
#
loop_
_entity_poly.entity_id
_entity_poly.type
_entity_poly.pdbx_seq_one_letter_code
_entity_poly.pdbx_strand_id
1 'polypeptide(L)'
;MPRSQLARGLVRSGKPGKANLHTATNMYKMRYDMTLEKEAQAYVDSCPLAGSALSTRPQSGENFEALITWWEQILINGINYKVKYNSFLENKPLAPIKFTQ
;
A
#
# COMPACT_ATOMS: atom_id res chain seq x y z
N MET A 1 10.60 -5.38 8.08
CA MET A 1 9.51 -5.86 7.19
C MET A 1 8.19 -5.19 7.60
N PRO A 2 7.66 -4.28 6.77
CA PRO A 2 6.47 -3.46 7.09
C PRO A 2 5.24 -4.25 7.57
N ARG A 3 4.88 -5.34 6.88
CA ARG A 3 3.73 -6.18 7.22
C ARG A 3 3.81 -6.79 8.63
N SER A 4 5.01 -7.20 9.06
CA SER A 4 5.23 -7.76 10.39
C SER A 4 5.13 -6.71 11.49
N GLN A 5 5.59 -5.49 11.23
CA GLN A 5 5.44 -4.37 12.17
C GLN A 5 3.97 -3.98 12.31
N LEU A 6 3.25 -3.88 11.19
CA LEU A 6 1.81 -3.59 11.18
C LEU A 6 1.03 -4.66 11.93
N ALA A 7 1.29 -5.94 11.64
CA ALA A 7 0.58 -7.05 12.28
C ALA A 7 0.74 -7.08 13.80
N ARG A 8 1.88 -6.59 14.32
CA ARG A 8 2.18 -6.50 15.75
C ARG A 8 1.71 -5.19 16.40
N GLY A 9 1.02 -4.31 15.66
CA GLY A 9 0.58 -3.01 16.18
C GLY A 9 1.72 -2.05 16.49
N LEU A 10 2.83 -2.15 15.73
CA LEU A 10 4.02 -1.32 15.91
C LEU A 10 4.10 -0.15 14.92
N VAL A 11 3.04 0.08 14.15
CA VAL A 11 3.01 1.10 13.08
C VAL A 11 2.07 2.22 13.47
N ARG A 12 2.61 3.44 13.50
CA ARG A 12 1.85 4.66 13.77
C ARG A 12 0.97 5.04 12.57
N SER A 13 -0.24 5.51 12.86
CA SER A 13 -1.13 6.11 11.85
C SER A 13 -1.03 7.62 11.86
N GLY A 14 -0.26 8.18 10.93
CA GLY A 14 -0.07 9.62 10.77
C GLY A 14 1.07 10.22 11.60
N LYS A 15 0.94 11.52 11.89
CA LYS A 15 1.96 12.37 12.51
C LYS A 15 2.43 11.84 13.88
N PRO A 16 3.65 12.23 14.34
CA PRO A 16 4.13 11.93 15.69
C PRO A 16 3.08 12.29 16.77
N GLY A 17 2.99 11.48 17.83
CA GLY A 17 1.99 11.61 18.89
C GLY A 17 0.66 10.90 18.63
N LYS A 18 0.43 10.36 17.43
CA LYS A 18 -0.69 9.46 17.16
C LYS A 18 -0.41 8.05 17.67
N ALA A 19 -1.48 7.34 18.02
CA ALA A 19 -1.41 5.95 18.44
C ALA A 19 -1.03 5.03 17.27
N ASN A 20 -0.51 3.86 17.62
CA ASN A 20 -0.28 2.80 16.66
C ASN A 20 -1.60 2.16 16.21
N LEU A 21 -1.56 1.56 15.02
CA LEU A 21 -2.63 0.71 14.52
C LEU A 21 -2.74 -0.57 15.36
N HIS A 22 -3.93 -1.17 15.36
CA HIS A 22 -4.16 -2.43 16.04
C HIS A 22 -3.40 -3.58 15.38
N THR A 23 -3.28 -4.68 16.12
CA THR A 23 -2.75 -5.94 15.60
C THR A 23 -3.63 -6.49 14.48
N ALA A 24 -3.02 -7.24 13.56
CA ALA A 24 -3.74 -7.91 12.48
C ALA A 24 -3.93 -9.40 12.81
N THR A 25 -5.17 -9.89 12.70
CA THR A 25 -5.49 -11.30 12.96
C THR A 25 -5.03 -12.23 11.84
N ASN A 26 -4.95 -11.74 10.59
CA ASN A 26 -4.67 -12.58 9.42
C ASN A 26 -3.77 -11.87 8.38
N MET A 27 -2.56 -11.48 8.79
CA MET A 27 -1.58 -10.84 7.90
C MET A 27 -0.66 -11.89 7.25
N TYR A 28 -0.97 -12.30 6.02
CA TYR A 28 -0.17 -13.28 5.30
C TYR A 28 1.25 -12.78 4.97
N LYS A 29 2.21 -13.71 4.95
CA LYS A 29 3.56 -13.43 4.42
C LYS A 29 3.49 -13.41 2.89
N MET A 30 4.02 -12.34 2.27
CA MET A 30 4.14 -12.31 0.82
C MET A 30 5.21 -13.31 0.36
N ARG A 31 4.93 -13.98 -0.75
CA ARG A 31 5.91 -14.78 -1.50
C ARG A 31 6.24 -14.05 -2.79
N TYR A 32 7.46 -14.25 -3.28
CA TYR A 32 7.81 -13.80 -4.61
C TYR A 32 7.02 -14.61 -5.64
N ASP A 33 6.59 -13.97 -6.72
CA ASP A 33 5.87 -14.60 -7.81
C ASP A 33 6.45 -14.09 -9.14
N MET A 34 7.07 -14.99 -9.89
CA MET A 34 7.74 -14.64 -11.16
C MET A 34 6.75 -14.26 -12.26
N THR A 35 5.48 -14.69 -12.15
CA THR A 35 4.45 -14.25 -13.09
C THR A 35 4.13 -12.77 -12.89
N LEU A 36 4.00 -12.33 -11.63
CA LEU A 36 3.82 -10.91 -11.30
C LEU A 36 5.06 -10.07 -11.62
N GLU A 37 6.27 -10.63 -11.44
CA GLU A 37 7.51 -9.97 -11.89
C GLU A 37 7.48 -9.70 -13.40
N LYS A 38 7.18 -10.72 -14.19
CA LYS A 38 7.16 -10.60 -15.66
C LYS A 38 6.13 -9.60 -16.15
N GLU A 39 4.95 -9.60 -15.53
CA GLU A 39 3.90 -8.61 -15.80
C GLU A 39 4.38 -7.18 -15.50
N ALA A 40 4.96 -6.96 -14.32
CA ALA A 40 5.50 -5.66 -13.93
C ALA A 40 6.65 -5.23 -14.86
N GLN A 41 7.57 -6.15 -15.20
CA GLN A 41 8.69 -5.90 -16.10
C GLN A 41 8.21 -5.47 -17.49
N ALA A 42 7.25 -6.20 -18.06
CA ALA A 42 6.68 -5.87 -19.37
C ALA A 42 6.04 -4.46 -19.40
N TYR A 43 5.47 -4.01 -18.29
CA TYR A 43 4.95 -2.64 -18.19
C TYR A 43 6.08 -1.61 -18.11
N VAL A 44 7.05 -1.80 -17.22
CA VAL A 44 8.14 -0.82 -17.02
C VAL A 44 9.11 -0.74 -18.20
N ASP A 45 9.20 -1.78 -19.04
CA ASP A 45 9.98 -1.79 -20.29
C ASP A 45 9.51 -0.69 -21.27
N SER A 46 8.27 -0.23 -21.15
CA SER A 46 7.74 0.90 -21.92
C SER A 46 8.13 2.28 -21.37
N CYS A 47 8.92 2.33 -20.29
CA CYS A 47 9.28 3.54 -19.55
C CYS A 47 8.07 4.45 -19.22
N PRO A 48 7.01 3.90 -18.61
CA PRO A 48 5.81 4.68 -18.31
C PRO A 48 6.11 5.77 -17.28
N LEU A 49 5.31 6.84 -17.28
CA LEU A 49 5.41 7.93 -16.29
C LEU A 49 4.37 7.81 -15.16
N ALA A 50 3.50 6.81 -15.22
CA ALA A 50 2.43 6.56 -14.27
C ALA A 50 2.18 5.05 -14.14
N GLY A 51 1.27 4.66 -13.25
CA GLY A 51 0.81 3.27 -13.14
C GLY A 51 -0.07 2.84 -14.32
N SER A 52 -0.14 1.53 -14.53
CA SER A 52 -0.95 0.91 -15.58
C SER A 52 -2.45 1.02 -15.29
N ALA A 53 -3.24 1.05 -16.36
CA ALA A 53 -4.70 1.08 -16.26
C ALA A 53 -5.23 -0.23 -15.66
N LEU A 54 -6.25 -0.16 -14.80
CA LEU A 54 -6.84 -1.37 -14.19
C LEU A 54 -7.30 -2.41 -15.22
N SER A 55 -7.76 -1.96 -16.39
CA SER A 55 -8.18 -2.83 -17.49
C SER A 55 -7.06 -3.70 -18.06
N THR A 56 -5.79 -3.28 -17.92
CA THR A 56 -4.63 -4.06 -18.39
C THR A 56 -4.11 -5.05 -17.35
N ARG A 57 -4.61 -4.98 -16.11
CA ARG A 57 -4.18 -5.79 -14.96
C ARG A 57 -5.34 -6.20 -14.04
N PRO A 58 -6.36 -6.91 -14.57
CA PRO A 58 -7.60 -7.19 -13.84
C PRO A 58 -7.44 -8.12 -12.62
N GLN A 59 -6.27 -8.74 -12.45
CA GLN A 59 -6.00 -9.73 -11.40
C GLN A 59 -4.93 -9.28 -10.41
N SER A 60 -4.36 -8.09 -10.59
CA SER A 60 -3.18 -7.62 -9.86
C SER A 60 -3.30 -6.15 -9.46
N GLY A 61 -2.92 -5.90 -8.21
CA GLY A 61 -2.66 -4.54 -7.73
C GLY A 61 -1.29 -4.06 -8.19
N GLU A 62 -1.07 -2.75 -8.18
CA GLU A 62 0.18 -2.14 -8.63
C GLU A 62 0.60 -1.01 -7.70
N ASN A 63 1.89 -1.02 -7.34
CA ASN A 63 2.57 0.14 -6.78
C ASN A 63 3.59 0.62 -7.82
N PHE A 64 3.44 1.85 -8.30
CA PHE A 64 4.36 2.44 -9.27
C PHE A 64 5.57 3.15 -8.62
N GLU A 65 5.54 3.33 -7.30
CA GLU A 65 6.62 3.95 -6.52
C GLU A 65 7.42 2.92 -5.72
N ALA A 66 8.67 3.26 -5.38
CA ALA A 66 9.51 2.42 -4.54
C ALA A 66 8.89 2.17 -3.14
N LEU A 67 9.18 0.99 -2.58
CA LEU A 67 8.57 0.49 -1.33
C LEU A 67 8.65 1.47 -0.15
N ILE A 68 9.78 2.17 0.01
CA ILE A 68 9.99 3.12 1.12
C ILE A 68 9.05 4.33 0.95
N THR A 69 9.09 4.96 -0.22
CA THR A 69 8.23 6.11 -0.57
C THR A 69 6.74 5.77 -0.44
N TRP A 70 6.37 4.57 -0.87
CA TRP A 70 5.00 4.07 -0.74
C TRP A 70 4.60 3.89 0.73
N TRP A 71 5.43 3.20 1.53
CA TRP A 71 5.10 2.86 2.91
C TRP A 71 5.01 4.09 3.82
N GLU A 72 5.87 5.09 3.63
CA GLU A 72 5.92 6.28 4.48
C GLU A 72 4.65 7.13 4.45
N GLN A 73 3.81 6.97 3.43
CA GLN A 73 2.53 7.69 3.33
C GLN A 73 1.62 7.45 4.54
N ILE A 74 1.71 6.28 5.18
CA ILE A 74 0.93 5.97 6.39
C ILE A 74 1.24 6.94 7.54
N LEU A 75 2.44 7.55 7.53
CA LEU A 75 2.90 8.51 8.54
C LEU A 75 2.50 9.95 8.22
N ILE A 76 2.00 10.24 7.02
CA ILE A 76 1.66 11.61 6.58
C ILE A 76 0.32 12.03 7.17
N ASN A 77 -0.77 11.42 6.73
CA ASN A 77 -2.12 11.78 7.18
C ASN A 77 -2.87 10.62 7.85
N GLY A 78 -2.29 9.43 7.90
CA GLY A 78 -2.85 8.27 8.61
C GLY A 78 -4.17 7.73 8.05
N ILE A 79 -4.46 6.48 8.38
CA ILE A 79 -5.72 5.78 8.12
C ILE A 79 -6.58 5.72 9.39
N ASN A 80 -7.84 5.32 9.22
CA ASN A 80 -8.71 5.03 10.37
C ASN A 80 -8.20 3.80 11.15
N TYR A 81 -8.48 3.75 12.46
CA TYR A 81 -8.06 2.65 13.33
C TYR A 81 -8.63 1.28 12.96
N LYS A 82 -9.73 1.24 12.18
CA LYS A 82 -10.30 -0.01 11.67
C LYS A 82 -9.62 -0.49 10.38
N VAL A 83 -8.65 0.28 9.85
CA VAL A 83 -7.91 -0.02 8.61
C VAL A 83 -8.87 -0.31 7.43
N LYS A 84 -10.02 0.37 7.39
CA LYS A 84 -11.03 0.19 6.33
C LYS A 84 -10.80 1.17 5.19
N TYR A 85 -10.83 0.68 3.95
CA TYR A 85 -11.00 1.54 2.80
C TYR A 85 -12.47 1.97 2.69
N ASN A 86 -12.70 3.27 2.58
CA ASN A 86 -14.03 3.86 2.46
C ASN A 86 -13.93 5.21 1.73
N SER A 87 -15.09 5.75 1.33
CA SER A 87 -15.16 7.04 0.62
C SER A 87 -14.48 8.19 1.38
N PHE A 88 -14.51 8.18 2.72
CA PHE A 88 -13.79 9.18 3.52
C PHE A 88 -12.27 9.08 3.32
N LEU A 89 -11.71 7.87 3.35
CA LEU A 89 -10.28 7.66 3.14
C LEU A 89 -9.88 7.99 1.70
N GLU A 90 -10.71 7.64 0.73
CA GLU A 90 -10.51 7.93 -0.69
C GLU A 90 -10.45 9.43 -1.00
N ASN A 91 -11.36 10.21 -0.40
CA ASN A 91 -11.46 11.66 -0.63
C ASN A 91 -10.61 12.51 0.32
N LYS A 92 -9.90 11.87 1.26
CA LYS A 92 -9.11 12.60 2.25
C LYS A 92 -7.85 13.21 1.60
N PRO A 93 -7.54 14.49 1.83
CA PRO A 93 -6.32 15.10 1.31
C PRO A 93 -5.06 14.36 1.77
N LEU A 94 -4.12 14.09 0.86
CA LEU A 94 -2.89 13.33 1.15
C LEU A 94 -3.16 12.00 1.86
N ALA A 95 -4.29 11.36 1.52
CA ALA A 95 -4.61 10.07 2.10
C ALA A 95 -3.56 9.02 1.68
N PRO A 96 -3.17 8.12 2.60
CA PRO A 96 -2.39 6.95 2.26
C PRO A 96 -3.28 5.95 1.50
N ILE A 97 -3.58 6.23 0.23
CA ILE A 97 -4.44 5.40 -0.64
C ILE A 97 -3.70 4.77 -1.81
N LYS A 98 -2.42 5.09 -2.00
CA LYS A 98 -1.57 4.32 -2.92
C LYS A 98 -1.40 2.85 -2.46
N PHE A 99 -1.97 2.49 -1.30
CA PHE A 99 -2.05 1.12 -0.77
C PHE A 99 -3.14 0.25 -1.41
N THR A 100 -3.95 0.78 -2.33
CA THR A 100 -5.10 0.03 -2.86
C THR A 100 -4.72 -0.77 -4.10
N GLN A 101 -5.00 -2.08 -4.01
CA GLN A 101 -4.81 -3.10 -5.02
C GLN A 101 -6.14 -3.30 -5.75
#